data_AF-A0A355QCH8-F1
#
_entry.id   AF-A0A355QCH8-F1
#
_cell.length_a   1.000
_cell.length_b   1.000
_cell.length_c   1.000
_cell.angle_alpha   90.00
_cell.angle_beta   90.00
_cell.angle_gamma   90.00
#
_symmetry.space_group_name_H-M   'P 1'
#
loop_
_entity.id
_entity.type
_entity.pdbx_description
1 polymer ?
#
loop_
_entity_poly.entity_id
_entity_poly.type
_entity_poly.pdbx_seq_one_letter_code
_entity_poly.pdbx_strand_id
1 'polypeptide(L)' 'LRFTREEAYGMRLNIPAGTAVRFEPGDTREVELVELGGNREVIGLNRLVEGILDTTEVRQAALQRSTNFVR' A
#
# COMPACT_ATOMS: atom_id res chain seq x y z
N LEU A 1 -7.21 -9.17 -1.76
CA LEU A 1 -6.93 -9.06 -0.30
C LEU A 1 -7.82 -7.98 0.31
N ARG A 2 -8.41 -8.27 1.47
CA ARG A 2 -9.25 -7.35 2.24
C ARG A 2 -8.51 -6.96 3.52
N PHE A 3 -8.26 -5.67 3.70
CA PHE A 3 -7.58 -5.08 4.86
C PHE A 3 -7.81 -3.56 4.84
N THR A 4 -7.44 -2.85 5.91
CA THR A 4 -7.54 -1.39 6.00
C THR A 4 -6.53 -0.72 5.07
N ARG A 5 -7.00 -0.28 3.90
CA ARG A 5 -6.14 0.32 2.86
C ARG A 5 -5.48 1.62 3.31
N GLU A 6 -6.16 2.37 4.16
CA GLU A 6 -5.65 3.64 4.70
C GLU A 6 -4.42 3.43 5.59
N GLU A 7 -4.42 2.42 6.45
CA GLU A 7 -3.30 2.07 7.33
C GLU A 7 -2.06 1.57 6.56
N ALA A 8 -2.26 1.06 5.35
CA ALA A 8 -1.18 0.56 4.49
C ALA A 8 -0.64 1.60 3.49
N TYR A 9 -1.21 2.81 3.46
CA TYR A 9 -0.77 3.85 2.53
C TYR A 9 0.67 4.30 2.84
N GLY A 10 1.54 4.26 1.84
CA GLY A 10 2.95 4.64 2.01
C GLY A 10 3.80 3.63 2.79
N MET A 11 3.29 2.40 2.94
CA MET A 11 3.94 1.34 3.70
C MET A 11 4.42 0.20 2.80
N ARG A 12 5.36 -0.61 3.31
CA ARG A 12 5.75 -1.91 2.76
C ARG A 12 5.80 -2.96 3.86
N LEU A 13 5.82 -4.24 3.49
CA LEU A 13 6.01 -5.33 4.46
C LEU A 13 7.35 -5.16 5.19
N ASN A 14 7.32 -5.30 6.52
CA ASN A 14 8.52 -5.32 7.35
C ASN A 14 9.16 -6.72 7.35
N ILE A 15 9.69 -7.11 6.19
CA ILE A 15 10.38 -8.40 5.97
C ILE A 15 11.71 -8.17 5.24
N PRO A 16 12.64 -9.15 5.26
CA PRO A 16 13.89 -9.04 4.51
C PRO A 16 13.67 -8.74 3.03
N ALA A 17 14.54 -7.90 2.46
CA ALA A 17 14.46 -7.52 1.05
C ALA A 17 14.53 -8.77 0.14
N GLY A 18 13.71 -8.78 -0.91
CA GLY A 18 13.62 -9.89 -1.87
C GLY A 18 12.76 -11.08 -1.42
N THR A 19 12.13 -11.01 -0.24
CA THR A 19 11.20 -12.05 0.25
C THR A 19 9.73 -11.64 0.09
N ALA A 20 8.81 -12.56 0.39
CA ALA A 20 7.37 -12.33 0.24
C ALA A 20 6.54 -13.04 1.33
N VAL A 21 5.34 -12.51 1.59
CA VAL A 21 4.30 -13.18 2.39
C VAL A 21 3.26 -13.76 1.43
N ARG A 22 2.95 -15.06 1.59
CA ARG A 22 1.93 -15.76 0.80
C ARG A 22 0.62 -15.82 1.58
N PHE A 23 -0.47 -15.45 0.91
CA PHE A 23 -1.84 -15.62 1.39
C PHE A 23 -2.51 -16.68 0.51
N GLU A 24 -2.83 -17.84 1.08
CA GLU A 24 -3.65 -18.83 0.36
C GLU A 24 -5.11 -18.35 0.26
N PRO A 25 -5.91 -18.90 -0.66
CA PRO A 25 -7.34 -18.65 -0.68
C PRO A 25 -7.99 -18.97 0.68
N GLY A 26 -8.61 -17.97 1.29
CA GLY A 26 -9.25 -18.07 2.61
C GLY A 26 -8.34 -17.80 3.81
N ASP A 27 -7.03 -17.61 3.60
CA ASP A 27 -6.08 -17.32 4.66
C ASP A 27 -6.26 -15.89 5.21
N THR A 28 -6.03 -15.73 6.51
CA THR A 28 -6.02 -14.44 7.21
C THR A 28 -4.79 -14.38 8.08
N ARG A 29 -3.98 -13.33 7.90
CA ARG A 29 -2.76 -13.11 8.67
C ARG A 29 -2.63 -11.66 9.07
N GLU A 30 -2.13 -11.45 10.28
CA GLU A 30 -1.58 -10.18 10.70
C GLU A 30 -0.17 -10.04 10.11
N VAL A 31 0.13 -8.84 9.60
CA VAL A 31 1.44 -8.53 9.02
C VAL A 31 1.93 -7.20 9.57
N GLU A 32 3.24 -7.12 9.77
CA GLU A 32 3.87 -5.89 10.18
C GLU A 32 4.25 -5.05 8.96
N LEU A 33 3.95 -3.76 9.03
CA LEU A 33 4.25 -2.79 8.00
C LEU A 33 5.28 -1.78 8.51
N VAL A 34 6.13 -1.32 7.60
CA VAL A 34 7.09 -0.25 7.84
C VAL A 34 6.95 0.80 6.74
N GLU A 35 7.23 2.04 7.08
CA GLU A 35 7.21 3.16 6.14
C GLU A 35 8.16 2.93 4.95
N LEU A 36 7.74 3.38 3.77
CA LEU A 36 8.66 3.56 2.66
C LEU A 36 9.69 4.65 3.02
N GLY A 37 10.96 4.38 2.74
CA GLY A 37 12.05 5.34 2.92
C GLY A 37 12.33 6.17 1.67
N GLY A 38 13.42 6.94 1.70
CA GLY A 38 13.85 7.78 0.58
C GLY A 38 12.90 8.96 0.33
N ASN A 39 12.74 9.35 -0.94
CA ASN A 39 11.87 10.47 -1.33
C ASN A 39 10.37 10.20 -1.17
N ARG A 40 9.99 8.96 -0.84
CA ARG A 40 8.59 8.57 -0.64
C ARG A 40 7.69 8.95 -1.81
N GLU A 41 8.21 8.77 -3.02
CA GLU A 41 7.49 8.95 -4.29
C GLU A 41 7.17 7.58 -4.90
N VAL A 42 5.90 7.34 -5.23
CA VAL A 42 5.43 6.04 -5.75
C VAL A 42 4.78 6.23 -7.12
N ILE A 43 5.40 5.62 -8.13
CA ILE A 43 4.98 5.64 -9.54
C ILE A 43 4.80 4.19 -10.03
N GLY A 44 3.73 3.91 -10.79
CA GLY A 44 3.47 2.58 -11.37
C GLY A 44 2.56 1.69 -10.51
N LEU A 45 2.88 0.39 -10.43
CA LEU A 45 2.04 -0.63 -9.76
C LEU A 45 0.61 -0.63 -10.35
N ASN A 46 -0.42 -0.50 -9.51
CA ASN A 46 -1.82 -0.35 -9.95
C ASN A 46 -2.22 1.11 -10.23
N ARG A 47 -1.25 2.04 -10.31
CA ARG A 47 -1.46 3.47 -10.60
C ARG A 47 -2.40 4.19 -9.62
N LEU A 48 -2.45 3.74 -8.37
CA LEU A 48 -3.32 4.33 -7.36
C LEU A 48 -2.74 5.63 -6.77
N VAL A 49 -1.43 5.70 -6.58
CA VAL A 49 -0.75 6.86 -5.95
C VAL A 49 -0.29 7.86 -7.01
N GLU A 50 0.71 7.49 -7.82
CA GLU A 50 1.30 8.32 -8.88
C GLU A 50 1.80 9.69 -8.36
N GLY A 51 2.66 9.68 -7.33
CA GLY A 51 3.27 10.90 -6.79
C GLY A 51 3.91 10.75 -5.42
N ILE A 52 4.27 11.89 -4.82
CA ILE A 52 4.86 12.00 -3.47
C ILE A 52 3.78 11.74 -2.40
N LEU A 53 4.06 10.78 -1.52
CA LEU A 53 3.12 10.26 -0.52
C LEU A 53 2.71 11.28 0.54
N ASP A 54 3.60 12.20 0.89
CA ASP A 54 3.42 13.08 2.05
C ASP A 54 2.60 14.34 1.74
N THR A 55 2.02 14.42 0.54
CA THR A 55 1.07 15.48 0.16
C THR A 55 -0.38 15.05 0.42
N THR A 56 -1.20 15.97 0.91
CA THR A 56 -2.60 15.65 1.25
C THR A 56 -3.39 15.30 -0.01
N GLU A 57 -3.10 15.99 -1.11
CA GLU A 57 -3.74 15.81 -2.41
C GLU A 57 -3.52 14.40 -2.96
N VAL A 58 -2.28 13.91 -2.94
CA VAL A 58 -1.94 12.56 -3.42
C VAL A 58 -2.56 11.50 -2.51
N ARG A 59 -2.53 11.69 -1.18
CA ARG A 59 -3.16 10.75 -0.24
C ARG A 59 -4.65 10.62 -0.51
N GLN A 60 -5.38 11.74 -0.59
CA GLN A 60 -6.82 11.72 -0.82
C GLN A 60 -7.18 11.11 -2.17
N ALA A 61 -6.46 11.48 -3.23
CA ALA A 61 -6.66 10.89 -4.55
C ALA A 61 -6.43 9.37 -4.56
N ALA A 62 -5.39 8.90 -3.87
CA ALA A 62 -5.08 7.48 -3.78
C ALA A 62 -6.15 6.69 -3.01
N LEU A 63 -6.60 7.20 -1.87
CA LEU A 63 -7.67 6.56 -1.09
C LEU A 63 -8.97 6.48 -1.88
N GLN A 64 -9.35 7.57 -2.56
CA GLN A 64 -10.54 7.60 -3.42
C GLN A 64 -10.45 6.56 -4.56
N ARG A 65 -9.30 6.48 -5.25
CA ARG A 65 -9.08 5.48 -6.30
C ARG A 65 -9.10 4.07 -5.73
N SER A 66 -8.54 3.85 -4.54
CA SER A 66 -8.51 2.53 -3.89
C SER A 66 -9.91 2.00 -3.58
N THR A 67 -10.83 2.87 -3.13
CA THR A 67 -12.23 2.50 -2.87
C THR A 67 -12.92 2.03 -4.13
N ASN A 68 -12.66 2.66 -5.28
CA ASN A 68 -13.21 2.26 -6.57
C ASN A 68 -12.58 0.98 -7.13
N PHE A 69 -11.34 0.66 -6.72
CA PHE A 69 -10.58 -0.50 -7.20
C PHE A 69 -11.04 -1.83 -6.59
N VAL A 70 -11.67 -1.80 -5.41
CA VAL A 70 -12.13 -3.02 -4.69
C VAL A 70 -13.61 -3.33 -4.98
N ARG A 71 -14.18 -2.76 -6.06
CA ARG A 71 -15.48 -3.19 -6.62
C ARG A 71 -15.27 -4.37 -7.57
#